data_AF-A0A915YL12-F1
#
_entry.id   AF-A0A915YL12-F1
#
_cell.length_a   1.000
_cell.length_b   1.000
_cell.length_c   1.000
_cell.angle_alpha   90.00
_cell.angle_beta   90.00
_cell.angle_gamma   90.00
#
_symmetry.space_group_name_H-M   'P 1'
#
loop_
_entity.id
_entity.type
_entity.pdbx_description
1 polymer ?
#
loop_
_entity_poly.entity_id
_entity_poly.type
_entity_poly.pdbx_seq_one_letter_code
_entity_poly.pdbx_strand_id
1 'polypeptide(L)'
;MIKDNDFLQNSQNHRTMQTQLGLFSFLLILFCTACEAPKSYSLEELEQNHHNTLALPVKPNFDAEQYKTMFQVFQEMNQQQILEQLSATDLTLRHASFGFYYLANTYAANQDRENALKYHRIAAEQYINPQSLLKLAEFNFHVTKDYAKAYEYLHQSLEIKVEITENNRSHPLSKNGKDKTQYILQELEKSGENKQFDKAKIREKLKKELPALLETYRTIYGLGPRADS
;
A
#
# COMPACT_ATOMS: atom_id res chain seq x y z
N MET A 1 23.00 -11.39 99.90
CA MET A 1 22.76 -12.84 99.81
C MET A 1 21.85 -13.08 98.61
N ILE A 2 22.51 -13.41 97.48
CA ILE A 2 22.08 -14.12 96.26
C ILE A 2 20.56 -14.23 96.00
N LYS A 3 20.09 -13.68 94.87
CA LYS A 3 19.74 -14.49 93.68
C LYS A 3 19.59 -13.64 92.43
N ASP A 4 20.40 -14.02 91.44
CA ASP A 4 20.28 -13.75 90.02
C ASP A 4 18.95 -14.26 89.46
N ASN A 5 18.41 -13.49 88.51
CA ASN A 5 17.76 -13.91 87.27
C ASN A 5 16.81 -12.79 86.84
N ASP A 6 17.17 -12.03 85.83
CA ASP A 6 16.44 -12.17 84.57
C ASP A 6 17.23 -11.60 83.41
N PHE A 7 17.62 -12.56 82.58
CA PHE A 7 18.18 -12.48 81.26
C PHE A 7 17.07 -12.06 80.29
N LEU A 8 17.42 -11.31 79.22
CA LEU A 8 16.62 -11.01 78.02
C LEU A 8 15.77 -9.73 78.00
N GLN A 9 16.39 -8.64 77.54
CA GLN A 9 15.80 -7.67 76.61
C GLN A 9 16.95 -6.80 76.05
N ASN A 10 17.87 -7.40 75.30
CA ASN A 10 17.81 -7.46 73.84
C ASN A 10 17.48 -6.10 73.19
N SER A 11 18.48 -5.21 73.14
CA SER A 11 19.09 -4.73 71.89
C SER A 11 18.19 -4.82 70.63
N GLN A 12 17.07 -4.11 70.62
CA GLN A 12 16.23 -3.96 69.43
C GLN A 12 15.69 -2.53 69.40
N ASN A 13 16.47 -1.59 68.84
CA ASN A 13 15.92 -0.34 68.30
C ASN A 13 16.84 0.40 67.30
N HIS A 14 17.90 -0.23 66.78
CA HIS A 14 18.78 0.42 65.78
C HIS A 14 19.14 -0.43 64.56
N ARG A 15 18.30 -1.40 64.20
CA ARG A 15 18.39 -2.09 62.90
C ARG A 15 17.02 -2.48 62.38
N THR A 16 16.24 -1.48 62.00
CA THR A 16 15.16 -1.65 61.02
C THR A 16 15.52 -0.81 59.79
N MET A 17 16.27 -1.46 58.90
CA MET A 17 15.99 -1.46 57.46
C MET A 17 15.66 -0.08 56.87
N GLN A 18 16.59 0.76 56.40
CA GLN A 18 17.52 0.52 55.28
C GLN A 18 17.04 -0.45 54.17
N THR A 19 15.73 -0.63 54.02
CA THR A 19 15.11 -1.41 52.92
C THR A 19 13.76 -0.81 52.51
N GLN A 20 13.68 0.52 52.42
CA GLN A 20 12.52 1.22 51.83
C GLN A 20 12.93 2.27 50.79
N LEU A 21 14.07 2.06 50.12
CA LEU A 21 14.53 2.92 49.02
C LEU A 21 14.71 2.16 47.70
N GLY A 22 14.08 0.99 47.55
CA GLY A 22 14.29 0.10 46.40
C GLY A 22 13.03 -0.59 45.87
N LEU A 23 11.84 -0.03 46.10
CA LEU A 23 10.58 -0.65 45.67
C LEU A 23 9.49 0.34 45.21
N PHE A 24 9.89 1.56 44.84
CA PHE A 24 9.00 2.54 44.19
C PHE A 24 9.53 3.05 42.83
N SER A 25 10.51 2.36 42.24
CA SER A 25 11.04 2.68 40.90
C SER A 25 10.85 1.56 39.87
N PHE A 26 10.03 0.55 40.16
CA PHE A 26 9.75 -0.58 39.25
C PHE A 26 8.27 -0.69 38.84
N LEU A 27 7.49 0.39 38.99
CA LEU A 27 6.08 0.44 38.60
C LEU A 27 5.76 1.65 37.70
N LEU A 28 6.77 2.17 36.99
CA LEU A 28 6.62 3.27 36.03
C LEU A 28 7.43 3.07 34.73
N ILE A 29 7.82 1.84 34.41
CA ILE A 29 8.42 1.45 33.12
C ILE A 29 7.75 0.16 32.63
N LEU A 30 6.42 0.14 32.66
CA LEU A 30 5.63 -0.85 31.94
C LEU A 30 4.59 -0.08 31.12
N PHE A 31 4.66 -0.29 29.80
CA PHE A 31 3.73 0.16 28.77
C PHE A 31 3.84 1.63 28.29
N CYS A 32 4.96 1.96 27.66
CA CYS A 32 4.95 2.91 26.53
C CYS A 32 5.38 2.23 25.22
N THR A 33 5.01 0.97 25.01
CA THR A 33 4.68 0.54 23.65
C THR A 33 3.25 0.97 23.44
N ALA A 34 3.04 2.20 22.99
CA ALA A 34 1.78 2.56 22.38
C ALA A 34 1.62 1.62 21.19
N CYS A 35 0.90 0.51 21.36
CA CYS A 35 0.20 -0.11 20.26
C CYS A 35 -0.71 0.99 19.74
N GLU A 36 -0.29 1.72 18.71
CA GLU A 36 -1.22 2.55 17.96
C GLU A 36 -2.37 1.63 17.57
N ALA A 37 -3.56 1.94 18.10
CA ALA A 37 -4.73 1.13 17.81
C ALA A 37 -4.93 1.13 16.29
N PRO A 38 -5.20 -0.03 15.67
CA PRO A 38 -5.44 -0.12 14.24
C PRO A 38 -6.58 0.85 13.86
N LYS A 39 -6.27 1.80 12.96
CA LYS A 39 -7.20 2.85 12.51
C LYS A 39 -7.97 2.35 11.30
N SER A 40 -9.30 2.37 11.38
CA SER A 40 -10.16 2.31 10.19
C SER A 40 -10.32 3.71 9.61
N TYR A 41 -10.44 3.78 8.29
CA TYR A 41 -10.78 5.00 7.56
C TYR A 41 -12.11 4.81 6.85
N SER A 42 -12.88 5.90 6.72
CA SER A 42 -14.09 5.87 5.89
C SER A 42 -13.71 5.70 4.41
N LEU A 43 -14.67 5.26 3.60
CA LEU A 43 -14.46 5.19 2.16
C LEU A 43 -14.10 6.56 1.59
N GLU A 44 -14.80 7.61 2.02
CA GLU A 44 -14.54 9.00 1.59
C GLU A 44 -13.12 9.45 1.92
N GLU A 45 -12.61 9.12 3.12
CA GLU A 45 -11.23 9.42 3.49
C GLU A 45 -10.25 8.69 2.55
N LEU A 46 -10.48 7.40 2.28
CA LEU A 46 -9.64 6.60 1.40
C LEU A 46 -9.67 7.09 -0.06
N GLU A 47 -10.81 7.59 -0.54
CA GLU A 47 -10.95 8.17 -1.88
C GLU A 47 -10.12 9.45 -2.04
N GLN A 48 -9.89 10.19 -0.94
CA GLN A 48 -9.13 11.44 -0.90
C GLN A 48 -7.67 11.25 -0.45
N ASN A 49 -7.19 10.02 -0.31
CA ASN A 49 -5.85 9.70 0.20
C ASN A 49 -4.73 9.95 -0.83
N HIS A 50 -4.65 11.18 -1.33
CA HIS A 50 -3.57 11.62 -2.21
C HIS A 50 -2.25 11.58 -1.45
N HIS A 51 -1.20 11.04 -2.07
CA HIS A 51 0.14 10.98 -1.47
C HIS A 51 0.21 10.26 -0.12
N ASN A 52 -0.73 9.35 0.17
CA ASN A 52 -0.78 8.55 1.40
C ASN A 52 -0.78 9.39 2.71
N THR A 53 -1.55 10.47 2.76
CA THR A 53 -1.70 11.30 3.98
C THR A 53 -2.32 10.55 5.15
N LEU A 54 -3.07 9.48 4.90
CA LEU A 54 -3.67 8.64 5.94
C LEU A 54 -2.67 7.67 6.60
N ALA A 55 -1.42 7.64 6.16
CA ALA A 55 -0.37 6.79 6.74
C ALA A 55 -0.79 5.31 6.90
N LEU A 56 -1.48 4.78 5.89
CA LEU A 56 -1.89 3.38 5.86
C LEU A 56 -0.65 2.46 5.98
N PRO A 57 -0.71 1.40 6.81
CA PRO A 57 0.44 0.54 7.06
C PRO A 57 0.94 -0.17 5.79
N VAL A 58 2.26 -0.33 5.72
CA VAL A 58 2.94 -1.15 4.71
C VAL A 58 3.52 -2.37 5.41
N LYS A 59 3.04 -3.57 5.06
CA LYS A 59 3.63 -4.82 5.54
C LYS A 59 4.84 -5.19 4.65
N PRO A 60 6.07 -5.25 5.21
CA PRO A 60 7.27 -5.62 4.45
C PRO A 60 7.24 -7.09 4.05
N ASN A 61 8.13 -7.47 3.12
CA ASN A 61 8.38 -8.87 2.71
C ASN A 61 7.15 -9.62 2.21
N PHE A 62 6.23 -8.95 1.52
CA PHE A 62 5.05 -9.61 0.95
C PHE A 62 5.44 -10.39 -0.31
N ASP A 63 5.37 -11.71 -0.22
CA ASP A 63 5.86 -12.60 -1.25
C ASP A 63 4.81 -12.90 -2.35
N ALA A 64 5.24 -13.63 -3.37
CA ALA A 64 4.41 -13.96 -4.52
C ALA A 64 3.17 -14.80 -4.17
N GLU A 65 3.26 -15.72 -3.21
CA GLU A 65 2.12 -16.54 -2.80
C GLU A 65 1.12 -15.70 -2.00
N GLN A 66 1.61 -14.79 -1.15
CA GLN A 66 0.74 -13.84 -0.44
C GLN A 66 -0.01 -12.91 -1.42
N TYR A 67 0.64 -12.43 -2.49
CA TYR A 67 -0.05 -11.70 -3.56
C TYR A 67 -1.11 -12.55 -4.25
N LYS A 68 -0.78 -13.80 -4.57
CA LYS A 68 -1.71 -14.72 -5.23
C LYS A 68 -2.93 -15.00 -4.35
N THR A 69 -2.74 -15.29 -3.07
CA THR A 69 -3.84 -15.48 -2.12
C THR A 69 -4.70 -14.22 -2.02
N MET A 70 -4.09 -13.04 -1.88
CA MET A 70 -4.83 -11.78 -1.83
C MET A 70 -5.66 -11.56 -3.11
N PHE A 71 -5.09 -11.84 -4.29
CA PHE A 71 -5.81 -11.72 -5.56
C PHE A 71 -6.96 -12.72 -5.69
N GLN A 72 -6.77 -13.96 -5.23
CA GLN A 72 -7.83 -14.97 -5.20
C GLN A 72 -8.99 -14.53 -4.29
N VAL A 73 -8.67 -14.07 -3.07
CA VAL A 73 -9.67 -13.58 -2.12
C VAL A 73 -10.49 -12.43 -2.73
N PHE A 74 -9.84 -11.42 -3.32
CA PHE A 74 -10.58 -10.33 -3.97
C PHE A 74 -11.37 -10.76 -5.21
N GLN A 75 -10.93 -11.79 -5.95
CA GLN A 75 -11.67 -12.32 -7.11
C GLN A 75 -12.98 -13.00 -6.71
N GLU A 76 -13.03 -13.58 -5.51
CA GLU A 76 -14.20 -14.28 -4.99
C GLU A 76 -15.20 -13.34 -4.27
N MET A 77 -14.77 -12.13 -3.93
CA MET A 77 -15.59 -11.16 -3.23
C MET A 77 -16.59 -10.46 -4.16
N ASN A 78 -17.80 -10.23 -3.63
CA ASN A 78 -18.76 -9.30 -4.22
C ASN A 78 -18.47 -7.84 -3.81
N GLN A 79 -19.21 -6.91 -4.40
CA GLN A 79 -19.04 -5.47 -4.17
C GLN A 79 -19.13 -5.08 -2.67
N GLN A 80 -20.09 -5.63 -1.92
CA GLN A 80 -20.25 -5.33 -0.50
C GLN A 80 -19.06 -5.84 0.32
N GLN A 81 -18.60 -7.06 0.06
CA GLN A 81 -17.45 -7.63 0.76
C GLN A 81 -16.17 -6.83 0.50
N ILE A 82 -15.98 -6.29 -0.70
CA ILE A 82 -14.84 -5.41 -1.00
C ILE A 82 -14.93 -4.10 -0.21
N LEU A 83 -16.12 -3.50 -0.12
CA LEU A 83 -16.35 -2.29 0.69
C LEU A 83 -16.09 -2.54 2.19
N GLU A 84 -16.48 -3.71 2.70
CA GLU A 84 -16.16 -4.14 4.06
C GLU A 84 -14.65 -4.28 4.28
N GLN A 85 -13.91 -4.87 3.32
CA GLN A 85 -12.45 -4.93 3.39
C GLN A 85 -11.80 -3.54 3.36
N LEU A 86 -12.30 -2.63 2.54
CA LEU A 86 -11.83 -1.24 2.51
C LEU A 86 -12.11 -0.48 3.81
N SER A 87 -13.05 -0.95 4.62
CA SER A 87 -13.36 -0.35 5.93
C SER A 87 -12.66 -1.04 7.11
N ALA A 88 -11.79 -2.02 6.83
CA ALA A 88 -11.10 -2.78 7.86
C ALA A 88 -10.13 -1.91 8.69
N THR A 89 -10.05 -2.16 9.98
CA THR A 89 -9.18 -1.42 10.91
C THR A 89 -7.69 -1.68 10.66
N ASP A 90 -7.34 -2.80 10.03
CA ASP A 90 -5.97 -3.18 9.68
C ASP A 90 -5.67 -3.05 8.17
N LEU A 91 -6.46 -2.25 7.45
CA LEU A 91 -6.27 -1.99 6.03
C LEU A 91 -4.85 -1.52 5.75
N THR A 92 -4.18 -2.18 4.81
CA THR A 92 -2.84 -1.78 4.34
C THR A 92 -2.93 -1.00 3.04
N LEU A 93 -1.91 -0.21 2.72
CA LEU A 93 -1.80 0.50 1.44
C LEU A 93 -2.03 -0.42 0.23
N ARG A 94 -1.44 -1.62 0.28
CA ARG A 94 -1.58 -2.64 -0.77
C ARG A 94 -3.03 -3.14 -0.89
N HIS A 95 -3.70 -3.39 0.23
CA HIS A 95 -5.10 -3.83 0.22
C HIS A 95 -6.03 -2.71 -0.25
N ALA A 96 -5.76 -1.44 0.08
CA ALA A 96 -6.50 -0.31 -0.48
C ALA A 96 -6.32 -0.23 -2.01
N SER A 97 -5.07 -0.30 -2.50
CA SER A 97 -4.74 -0.35 -3.93
C SER A 97 -5.56 -1.39 -4.70
N PHE A 98 -5.51 -2.66 -4.24
CA PHE A 98 -6.20 -3.73 -4.95
C PHE A 98 -7.70 -3.77 -4.66
N GLY A 99 -8.13 -3.40 -3.46
CA GLY A 99 -9.55 -3.25 -3.11
C GLY A 99 -10.26 -2.29 -4.06
N PHE A 100 -9.70 -1.09 -4.29
CA PHE A 100 -10.27 -0.16 -5.28
C PHE A 100 -10.24 -0.69 -6.71
N TYR A 101 -9.18 -1.40 -7.12
CA TYR A 101 -9.11 -2.03 -8.44
C TYR A 101 -10.21 -3.09 -8.63
N TYR A 102 -10.42 -3.97 -7.64
CA TYR A 102 -11.46 -4.99 -7.71
C TYR A 102 -12.86 -4.37 -7.59
N LEU A 103 -13.04 -3.37 -6.73
CA LEU A 103 -14.28 -2.60 -6.64
C LEU A 103 -14.66 -2.01 -8.01
N ALA A 104 -13.71 -1.36 -8.69
CA ALA A 104 -13.90 -0.82 -10.03
C ALA A 104 -14.36 -1.91 -11.04
N ASN A 105 -13.75 -3.09 -10.99
CA ASN A 105 -14.14 -4.21 -11.84
C ASN A 105 -15.55 -4.74 -11.53
N THR A 106 -15.95 -4.77 -10.24
CA THR A 106 -17.33 -5.16 -9.88
C THR A 106 -18.37 -4.18 -10.41
N TYR A 107 -18.12 -2.87 -10.29
CA TYR A 107 -18.98 -1.86 -10.92
C TYR A 107 -19.03 -2.01 -12.44
N ALA A 108 -17.89 -2.27 -13.09
CA ALA A 108 -17.84 -2.51 -14.53
C ALA A 108 -18.67 -3.73 -14.96
N ALA A 109 -18.60 -4.83 -14.19
CA ALA A 109 -19.40 -6.04 -14.43
C ALA A 109 -20.91 -5.76 -14.26
N ASN A 110 -21.27 -4.88 -13.34
CA ASN A 110 -22.63 -4.40 -13.11
C ASN A 110 -23.05 -3.28 -14.09
N GLN A 111 -22.25 -2.99 -15.12
CA GLN A 111 -22.48 -1.96 -16.13
C GLN A 111 -22.51 -0.52 -15.59
N ASP A 112 -22.07 -0.30 -14.36
CA ASP A 112 -21.89 1.02 -13.76
C ASP A 112 -20.53 1.58 -14.18
N ARG A 113 -20.52 2.19 -15.36
CA ARG A 113 -19.30 2.73 -15.96
C ARG A 113 -18.75 3.93 -15.20
N GLU A 114 -19.61 4.73 -14.58
CA GLU A 114 -19.20 5.93 -13.86
C GLU A 114 -18.39 5.54 -12.63
N ASN A 115 -18.93 4.65 -11.79
CA ASN A 115 -18.20 4.19 -10.61
C ASN A 115 -16.99 3.33 -10.99
N ALA A 116 -17.09 2.50 -12.04
CA ALA A 116 -15.92 1.77 -12.53
C ALA A 116 -14.75 2.71 -12.89
N LEU A 117 -15.04 3.80 -13.61
CA LEU A 117 -14.03 4.78 -13.99
C LEU A 117 -13.51 5.56 -12.77
N LYS A 118 -14.41 5.95 -11.86
CA LYS A 118 -14.07 6.63 -10.60
C LYS A 118 -13.05 5.80 -9.80
N TYR A 119 -13.36 4.53 -9.54
CA TYR A 119 -12.51 3.68 -8.70
C TYR A 119 -11.25 3.20 -9.41
N HIS A 120 -11.26 3.02 -10.74
CA HIS A 120 -10.01 2.84 -11.47
C HIS A 120 -9.11 4.07 -11.36
N ARG A 121 -9.66 5.29 -11.43
CA ARG A 121 -8.89 6.52 -11.23
C ARG A 121 -8.28 6.59 -9.84
N ILE A 122 -9.07 6.33 -8.79
CA ILE A 122 -8.57 6.30 -7.41
C ILE A 122 -7.44 5.28 -7.27
N ALA A 123 -7.67 4.02 -7.68
CA ALA A 123 -6.65 2.98 -7.61
C ALA A 123 -5.37 3.36 -8.37
N ALA A 124 -5.49 3.94 -9.56
CA ALA A 124 -4.35 4.29 -10.42
C ALA A 124 -3.56 5.50 -9.91
N GLU A 125 -4.24 6.56 -9.49
CA GLU A 125 -3.60 7.85 -9.21
C GLU A 125 -3.21 7.98 -7.74
N GLN A 126 -4.04 7.46 -6.82
CA GLN A 126 -3.83 7.65 -5.38
C GLN A 126 -3.03 6.48 -4.81
N TYR A 127 -3.21 5.29 -5.38
CA TYR A 127 -2.58 4.05 -4.91
C TYR A 127 -1.65 3.40 -5.95
N ILE A 128 -1.42 4.07 -7.08
CA ILE A 128 -0.42 3.69 -8.10
C ILE A 128 -0.59 2.24 -8.57
N ASN A 129 -1.85 1.80 -8.69
CA ASN A 129 -2.18 0.44 -9.09
C ASN A 129 -1.89 0.24 -10.59
N PRO A 130 -0.95 -0.65 -10.98
CA PRO A 130 -0.55 -0.82 -12.37
C PRO A 130 -1.65 -1.41 -13.26
N GLN A 131 -2.58 -2.17 -12.69
CA GLN A 131 -3.70 -2.73 -13.46
C GLN A 131 -4.75 -1.66 -13.75
N SER A 132 -5.07 -0.80 -12.79
CA SER A 132 -5.94 0.36 -13.03
C SER A 132 -5.32 1.35 -14.01
N LEU A 133 -4.00 1.61 -13.93
CA LEU A 133 -3.30 2.42 -14.93
C LEU A 133 -3.47 1.84 -16.35
N LEU A 134 -3.30 0.51 -16.51
CA LEU A 134 -3.54 -0.14 -17.80
C LEU A 134 -5.02 0.00 -18.24
N LYS A 135 -5.98 -0.17 -17.34
CA LYS A 135 -7.41 0.00 -17.65
C LYS A 135 -7.75 1.43 -18.08
N LEU A 136 -7.17 2.43 -17.45
CA LEU A 136 -7.33 3.82 -17.85
C LEU A 136 -6.64 4.11 -19.19
N ALA A 137 -5.49 3.50 -19.46
CA ALA A 137 -4.86 3.59 -20.77
C ALA A 137 -5.75 3.02 -21.88
N GLU A 138 -6.32 1.83 -21.66
CA GLU A 138 -7.28 1.19 -22.57
C GLU A 138 -8.52 2.05 -22.80
N PHE A 139 -9.09 2.60 -21.72
CA PHE A 139 -10.25 3.49 -21.79
C PHE A 139 -9.93 4.74 -22.63
N ASN A 140 -8.77 5.37 -22.38
CA ASN A 140 -8.39 6.56 -23.11
C ASN A 140 -8.07 6.27 -24.58
N PHE A 141 -7.48 5.12 -24.88
CA PHE A 141 -7.15 4.70 -26.23
C PHE A 141 -8.40 4.30 -27.06
N HIS A 142 -9.30 3.52 -26.47
CA HIS A 142 -10.44 2.96 -27.20
C HIS A 142 -11.68 3.85 -27.15
N VAL A 143 -11.97 4.50 -26.02
CA VAL A 143 -13.23 5.19 -25.77
C VAL A 143 -13.12 6.69 -26.00
N THR A 144 -12.25 7.38 -25.25
CA THR A 144 -12.17 8.85 -25.32
C THR A 144 -11.29 9.36 -26.46
N LYS A 145 -10.42 8.49 -26.99
CA LYS A 145 -9.39 8.83 -27.98
C LYS A 145 -8.40 9.90 -27.48
N ASP A 146 -8.24 10.03 -26.17
CA ASP A 146 -7.17 10.81 -25.57
C ASP A 146 -5.86 10.00 -25.62
N TYR A 147 -5.21 10.03 -26.78
CA TYR A 147 -3.96 9.30 -27.01
C TYR A 147 -2.83 9.79 -26.10
N ALA A 148 -2.82 11.07 -25.71
CA ALA A 148 -1.83 11.61 -24.80
C ALA A 148 -1.95 10.96 -23.42
N LYS A 149 -3.17 10.96 -22.85
CA LYS A 149 -3.40 10.36 -21.54
C LYS A 149 -3.29 8.84 -21.56
N ALA A 150 -3.71 8.20 -22.66
CA ALA A 150 -3.49 6.77 -22.86
C ALA A 150 -2.01 6.40 -22.83
N TYR A 151 -1.16 7.19 -23.52
CA TYR A 151 0.29 6.98 -23.55
C TYR A 151 0.92 7.18 -22.18
N GLU A 152 0.53 8.23 -21.46
CA GLU A 152 1.00 8.49 -20.09
C GLU A 152 0.70 7.33 -19.14
N TYR A 153 -0.56 6.90 -19.03
CA TYR A 153 -0.93 5.81 -18.13
C TYR A 153 -0.33 4.46 -18.54
N LEU A 154 -0.21 4.20 -19.85
CA LEU A 154 0.39 2.96 -20.35
C LEU A 154 1.85 2.86 -19.94
N HIS A 155 2.62 3.95 -20.12
CA HIS A 155 4.02 3.98 -19.71
C HIS A 155 4.19 3.86 -18.21
N GLN A 156 3.39 4.56 -17.40
CA GLN A 156 3.41 4.39 -15.94
C GLN A 156 3.16 2.93 -15.54
N SER A 157 2.14 2.28 -16.12
CA SER A 157 1.85 0.86 -15.88
C SER A 157 3.02 -0.06 -16.26
N LEU A 158 3.63 0.18 -17.42
CA LEU A 158 4.75 -0.61 -17.93
C LEU A 158 6.00 -0.48 -17.06
N GLU A 159 6.38 0.75 -16.69
CA GLU A 159 7.56 1.01 -15.85
C GLU A 159 7.40 0.38 -14.48
N ILE A 160 6.21 0.47 -13.87
CA ILE A 160 5.90 -0.24 -12.63
C ILE A 160 6.04 -1.75 -12.81
N LYS A 161 5.53 -2.32 -13.90
CA LYS A 161 5.64 -3.77 -14.16
C LYS A 161 7.10 -4.20 -14.36
N VAL A 162 7.93 -3.37 -14.99
CA VAL A 162 9.37 -3.61 -15.12
C VAL A 162 10.01 -3.60 -13.72
N GLU A 163 9.72 -2.59 -12.91
CA GLU A 163 10.20 -2.48 -11.53
C GLU A 163 9.83 -3.72 -10.70
N ILE A 164 8.57 -4.18 -10.79
CA ILE A 164 8.12 -5.44 -10.17
C ILE A 164 8.95 -6.62 -10.68
N THR A 165 9.11 -6.73 -11.99
CA THR A 165 9.77 -7.88 -12.61
C THR A 165 11.24 -7.95 -12.21
N GLU A 166 11.93 -6.83 -12.12
CA GLU A 166 13.35 -6.80 -11.79
C GLU A 166 13.61 -7.05 -10.30
N ASN A 167 12.75 -6.53 -9.41
CA ASN A 167 12.88 -6.73 -7.97
C ASN A 167 12.24 -8.03 -7.47
N ASN A 168 11.23 -8.55 -8.17
CA ASN A 168 10.43 -9.69 -7.74
C ASN A 168 9.85 -10.45 -8.95
N ARG A 169 10.70 -11.23 -9.63
CA ARG A 169 10.31 -12.01 -10.81
C ARG A 169 9.17 -13.01 -10.55
N SER A 170 9.01 -13.49 -9.32
CA SER A 170 7.92 -14.41 -8.94
C SER A 170 6.60 -13.70 -8.68
N HIS A 171 6.58 -12.37 -8.53
CA HIS A 171 5.37 -11.59 -8.32
C HIS A 171 4.32 -11.88 -9.41
N PRO A 172 3.02 -12.10 -9.08
CA PRO A 172 2.05 -12.54 -10.09
C PRO A 172 1.86 -11.53 -11.25
N LEU A 173 2.11 -10.25 -11.01
CA LEU A 173 2.05 -9.23 -12.06
C LEU A 173 3.24 -9.23 -13.04
N SER A 174 4.36 -9.91 -12.75
CA SER A 174 5.53 -9.97 -13.65
C SER A 174 5.22 -10.68 -14.98
N LYS A 175 4.18 -11.53 -14.99
CA LYS A 175 3.75 -12.32 -16.15
C LYS A 175 2.47 -11.79 -16.82
N ASN A 176 1.89 -10.70 -16.31
CA ASN A 176 0.53 -10.31 -16.71
C ASN A 176 0.51 -9.29 -17.87
N GLY A 177 -0.02 -9.73 -19.02
CA GLY A 177 -0.53 -8.84 -20.08
C GLY A 177 0.45 -8.41 -21.17
N LYS A 178 1.47 -9.22 -21.52
CA LYS A 178 2.46 -8.85 -22.55
C LYS A 178 1.82 -8.48 -23.89
N ASP A 179 0.94 -9.32 -24.43
CA ASP A 179 0.47 -9.17 -25.82
C ASP A 179 -0.46 -7.95 -26.02
N LYS A 180 -1.44 -7.76 -25.13
CA LYS A 180 -2.40 -6.64 -25.24
C LYS A 180 -1.72 -5.29 -24.99
N THR A 181 -0.79 -5.24 -24.03
CA THR A 181 -0.04 -4.01 -23.71
C THR A 181 0.87 -3.62 -24.87
N GLN A 182 1.52 -4.60 -25.51
CA GLN A 182 2.36 -4.38 -26.69
C GLN A 182 1.57 -3.82 -27.87
N TYR A 183 0.37 -4.35 -28.14
CA TYR A 183 -0.50 -3.82 -29.20
C TYR A 183 -0.83 -2.34 -28.98
N ILE A 184 -1.31 -1.96 -27.79
CA ILE A 184 -1.69 -0.56 -27.49
C ILE A 184 -0.47 0.35 -27.57
N LEU A 185 0.69 -0.11 -27.06
CA LEU A 185 1.93 0.67 -27.14
C LEU A 185 2.32 0.94 -28.59
N GLN A 186 2.29 -0.09 -29.45
CA GLN A 186 2.63 0.05 -30.85
C GLN A 186 1.71 1.06 -31.56
N GLU A 187 0.40 0.98 -31.31
CA GLU A 187 -0.55 1.90 -31.92
C GLU A 187 -0.38 3.33 -31.42
N LEU A 188 -0.13 3.53 -30.12
CA LEU A 188 0.14 4.86 -29.58
C LEU A 188 1.47 5.44 -30.09
N GLU A 189 2.50 4.62 -30.29
CA GLU A 189 3.77 5.05 -30.89
C GLU A 189 3.55 5.58 -32.31
N LYS A 190 2.76 4.86 -33.14
CA LYS A 190 2.34 5.31 -34.47
C LYS A 190 1.50 6.59 -34.41
N SER A 191 0.54 6.67 -33.49
CA SER A 191 -0.27 7.87 -33.28
C SER A 191 0.60 9.09 -32.94
N GLY A 192 1.64 8.92 -32.12
CA GLY A 192 2.61 9.96 -31.81
C GLY A 192 3.48 10.35 -33.00
N GLU A 193 3.91 9.40 -33.82
CA GLU A 193 4.65 9.66 -35.08
C GLU A 193 3.79 10.43 -36.09
N ASN A 194 2.51 10.09 -36.16
CA ASN A 194 1.51 10.78 -36.97
C ASN A 194 1.04 12.11 -36.34
N LYS A 195 1.70 12.57 -35.26
CA LYS A 195 1.44 13.84 -34.57
C LYS A 195 0.01 13.99 -34.04
N GLN A 196 -0.67 12.88 -33.73
CA GLN A 196 -1.99 12.92 -33.07
C GLN A 196 -1.90 13.41 -31.62
N PHE A 197 -0.70 13.37 -31.03
CA PHE A 197 -0.34 14.01 -29.77
C PHE A 197 1.15 14.31 -29.73
N ASP A 198 1.57 15.18 -28.81
CA ASP A 198 2.98 15.53 -28.62
C ASP A 198 3.71 14.46 -27.77
N LYS A 199 4.17 13.41 -28.45
CA LYS A 199 4.91 12.29 -27.83
C LYS A 199 6.15 12.76 -27.09
N ALA A 200 6.89 13.73 -27.63
CA ALA A 200 8.13 14.22 -27.02
C ALA A 200 7.85 14.91 -25.68
N LYS A 201 6.83 15.78 -25.63
CA LYS A 201 6.42 16.45 -24.40
C LYS A 201 5.98 15.47 -23.32
N ILE A 202 5.25 14.41 -23.67
CA ILE A 202 4.83 13.40 -22.68
C ILE A 202 6.02 12.59 -22.18
N ARG A 203 6.96 12.21 -23.06
CA ARG A 203 8.19 11.52 -22.63
C ARG A 203 9.03 12.38 -21.67
N GLU A 204 9.16 13.68 -21.94
CA GLU A 204 9.85 14.61 -21.02
C GLU A 204 9.13 14.77 -19.68
N LYS A 205 7.79 14.77 -19.69
CA LYS A 205 6.99 14.74 -18.45
C LYS A 205 7.25 13.45 -17.67
N LEU A 206 7.11 12.29 -18.32
CA LEU A 206 7.32 10.98 -17.70
C LEU A 206 8.73 10.84 -17.11
N LYS A 207 9.76 11.31 -17.82
CA LYS A 207 11.15 11.31 -17.32
C LYS A 207 11.32 12.05 -15.99
N LYS A 208 10.52 13.08 -15.73
CA LYS A 208 10.54 13.85 -14.48
C LYS A 208 9.71 13.19 -13.37
N GLU A 209 8.57 12.60 -13.72
CA GLU A 209 7.59 12.10 -12.75
C GLU A 209 7.82 10.65 -12.32
N LEU A 210 8.29 9.80 -13.25
CA LEU A 210 8.45 8.37 -13.00
C LEU A 210 9.36 8.04 -11.81
N PRO A 211 10.50 8.71 -11.58
CA PRO A 211 11.35 8.37 -10.44
C PRO A 211 10.62 8.46 -9.09
N ALA A 212 9.88 9.54 -8.84
CA ALA A 212 9.13 9.73 -7.60
C ALA A 212 7.92 8.77 -7.50
N LEU A 213 7.27 8.51 -8.64
CA LEU A 213 6.17 7.56 -8.74
C LEU A 213 6.62 6.13 -8.42
N LEU A 214 7.77 5.71 -8.95
CA LEU A 214 8.36 4.40 -8.67
C LEU A 214 8.80 4.26 -7.22
N GLU A 215 9.30 5.32 -6.60
CA GLU A 215 9.65 5.29 -5.17
C GLU A 215 8.41 5.16 -4.27
N THR A 216 7.34 5.86 -4.63
CA THR A 216 6.04 5.71 -3.96
C THR A 216 5.52 4.29 -4.13
N TYR A 217 5.65 3.72 -5.34
CA TYR A 217 5.29 2.33 -5.61
C TYR A 217 6.11 1.36 -4.74
N ARG A 218 7.44 1.48 -4.68
CA ARG A 218 8.29 0.65 -3.81
C ARG A 218 7.82 0.70 -2.36
N THR A 219 7.48 1.89 -1.87
CA THR A 219 6.92 2.09 -0.54
C THR A 219 5.60 1.34 -0.37
N ILE A 220 4.61 1.52 -1.26
CA ILE A 220 3.30 0.86 -1.18
C ILE A 220 3.42 -0.67 -1.15
N TYR A 221 4.35 -1.21 -1.95
CA TYR A 221 4.46 -2.66 -2.15
C TYR A 221 5.58 -3.31 -1.33
N GLY A 222 6.31 -2.54 -0.51
CA GLY A 222 7.41 -3.03 0.32
C GLY A 222 8.55 -3.63 -0.50
N LEU A 223 8.83 -3.05 -1.67
CA LEU A 223 9.92 -3.48 -2.55
C LEU A 223 11.22 -2.79 -2.13
N GLY A 224 12.32 -3.54 -2.15
CA GLY A 224 13.66 -2.98 -1.95
C GLY A 224 14.08 -2.08 -3.13
N PRO A 225 15.22 -1.38 -3.00
CA PRO A 225 15.81 -0.67 -4.13
C PRO A 225 16.13 -1.65 -5.26
N ARG A 226 15.99 -1.18 -6.51
CA ARG A 226 16.40 -1.93 -7.70
C ARG A 226 17.85 -2.39 -7.50
N ALA A 227 18.11 -3.69 -7.63
CA ALA A 227 19.48 -4.18 -7.65
C ALA A 227 20.18 -3.50 -8.83
N ASP A 228 21.25 -2.74 -8.54
CA ASP A 228 22.02 -2.06 -9.58
C ASP A 228 22.45 -3.10 -10.63
N SER A 229 21.99 -2.89 -11.86
CA SER A 229 22.34 -3.69 -13.04
C SER A 229 23.61 -3.19 -13.69
#